data_AF-A0A1G1E6R1-F1
#
_entry.id   AF-A0A1G1E6R1-F1
#
_cell.length_a   1.000
_cell.length_b   1.000
_cell.length_c   1.000
_cell.angle_alpha   90.00
_cell.angle_beta   90.00
_cell.angle_gamma   90.00
#
_symmetry.space_group_name_H-M   'P 1'
#
loop_
_entity.id
_entity.type
_entity.pdbx_description
1 polymer ?
#
loop_
_entity_poly.entity_id
_entity_poly.type
_entity_poly.pdbx_seq_one_letter_code
_entity_poly.pdbx_strand_id
1 'polypeptide(L)'
;MCDTRQPVDPNFPMTFEELKAYLRVSKYTLQDYLAEGLGMQAGFKIGKEWRFMPLDVIEWLKDRHRKNYKVKQNILSHNELQNIARRALKAQK
;
A
#
# COMPACT_ATOMS: atom_id res chain seq x y z
N MET A 1 -24.83 -17.82 -8.68
CA MET A 1 -24.02 -16.58 -8.73
C MET A 1 -24.04 -16.01 -7.33
N CYS A 2 -22.91 -16.02 -6.63
CA CYS A 2 -22.86 -15.57 -5.23
C CYS A 2 -22.77 -14.04 -5.20
N ASP A 3 -23.83 -13.40 -4.74
CA ASP A 3 -23.90 -11.95 -4.53
C ASP A 3 -22.99 -11.59 -3.35
N THR A 4 -21.75 -11.17 -3.62
CA THR A 4 -20.74 -10.79 -2.61
C THR A 4 -20.95 -9.37 -2.09
N ARG A 5 -22.19 -9.02 -1.72
CA ARG A 5 -22.53 -7.75 -1.08
C ARG A 5 -22.96 -7.97 0.37
N GLN A 6 -22.20 -8.76 1.13
CA GLN A 6 -22.35 -8.69 2.57
C GLN A 6 -21.76 -7.36 3.05
N PRO A 7 -22.51 -6.57 3.84
CA PRO A 7 -21.97 -5.38 4.49
C PRO A 7 -20.86 -5.84 5.42
N VAL A 8 -19.62 -5.60 5.01
CA VAL A 8 -18.44 -5.90 5.83
C VAL A 8 -18.45 -4.90 6.99
N ASP A 9 -18.65 -5.39 8.20
CA ASP A 9 -18.57 -4.55 9.39
C ASP A 9 -17.09 -4.17 9.61
N PRO A 10 -16.75 -2.86 9.64
CA PRO A 10 -15.38 -2.39 9.80
C PRO A 10 -14.73 -2.80 11.13
N ASN A 11 -15.51 -3.25 12.11
CA ASN A 11 -15.04 -3.64 13.44
C ASN A 11 -14.72 -5.13 13.56
N PHE A 12 -15.02 -5.93 12.54
CA PHE A 12 -14.77 -7.37 12.57
C PHE A 12 -13.63 -7.80 11.64
N PRO A 13 -12.82 -8.78 12.08
CA PRO A 13 -11.70 -9.25 11.29
C PRO A 13 -12.16 -10.05 10.07
N MET A 14 -11.75 -9.61 8.89
CA MET A 14 -12.00 -10.24 7.60
C MET A 14 -11.02 -11.35 7.30
N THR A 15 -11.48 -12.37 6.57
CA THR A 15 -10.62 -13.35 5.88
C THR A 15 -9.93 -12.74 4.66
N PHE A 16 -8.97 -13.47 4.11
CA PHE A 16 -8.30 -13.11 2.87
C PHE A 16 -9.28 -12.93 1.68
N GLU A 17 -10.30 -13.79 1.57
CA GLU A 17 -11.28 -13.72 0.46
C GLU A 17 -12.23 -12.54 0.63
N GLU A 18 -12.68 -12.26 1.85
CA GLU A 18 -13.49 -11.07 2.16
C GLU A 18 -12.69 -9.79 1.93
N LEU A 19 -11.42 -9.76 2.34
CA LEU A 19 -10.56 -8.60 2.11
C LEU A 19 -10.34 -8.34 0.60
N LYS A 20 -10.16 -9.40 -0.19
CA LYS A 20 -10.08 -9.31 -1.66
C LYS A 20 -11.34 -8.69 -2.25
N ALA A 21 -12.51 -9.12 -1.81
CA ALA A 21 -13.80 -8.58 -2.25
C ALA A 21 -13.97 -7.12 -1.79
N TYR A 22 -13.59 -6.81 -0.56
CA TYR A 22 -13.66 -5.49 0.05
C TYR A 22 -12.81 -4.47 -0.70
N LEU A 23 -11.53 -4.80 -0.94
CA LEU A 23 -10.60 -3.92 -1.67
C LEU A 23 -10.81 -3.93 -3.18
N ARG A 24 -11.59 -4.89 -3.71
CA ARG A 24 -11.81 -5.12 -5.15
C ARG A 24 -10.51 -5.28 -5.93
N VAL A 25 -9.55 -5.98 -5.33
CA VAL A 25 -8.23 -6.24 -5.94
C VAL A 25 -8.10 -7.68 -6.40
N SER A 26 -7.14 -7.94 -7.30
CA SER A 26 -6.82 -9.31 -7.69
C SER A 26 -6.18 -10.07 -6.53
N LYS A 27 -6.29 -11.41 -6.55
CA LYS A 27 -5.61 -12.28 -5.58
C LYS A 27 -4.09 -12.05 -5.57
N TYR A 28 -3.49 -11.86 -6.73
CA TYR A 28 -2.05 -11.61 -6.88
C TYR A 28 -1.64 -10.31 -6.19
N THR A 29 -2.39 -9.23 -6.41
CA THR A 29 -2.15 -7.95 -5.75
C THR A 29 -2.21 -8.06 -4.22
N LEU A 30 -3.17 -8.83 -3.70
CA LEU A 30 -3.29 -9.02 -2.25
C LEU A 30 -2.15 -9.90 -1.70
N GLN A 31 -1.66 -10.86 -2.48
CA GLN A 31 -0.46 -11.64 -2.13
C GLN A 31 0.81 -10.78 -2.12
N ASP A 32 0.96 -9.86 -3.08
CA ASP A 32 2.06 -8.89 -3.09
C ASP A 32 2.00 -8.02 -1.84
N TYR A 33 0.82 -7.54 -1.45
CA TYR A 33 0.67 -6.73 -0.23
C TYR A 33 1.02 -7.52 1.02
N LEU A 34 0.65 -8.81 1.07
CA LEU A 34 1.09 -9.70 2.14
C LEU A 34 2.61 -9.81 2.22
N ALA A 35 3.29 -9.98 1.07
CA ALA A 35 4.74 -10.04 1.00
C ALA A 35 5.41 -8.70 1.40
N GLU A 36 4.76 -7.58 1.08
CA GLU A 36 5.22 -6.23 1.47
C GLU A 36 5.01 -5.92 2.97
N GLY A 37 4.32 -6.78 3.71
CA GLY A 37 4.17 -6.67 5.17
C GLY A 37 2.76 -6.34 5.65
N LEU A 38 1.74 -6.37 4.78
CA LEU A 38 0.33 -6.21 5.17
C LEU A 38 -0.06 -7.21 6.28
N GLY A 39 0.37 -8.47 6.15
CA GLY A 39 0.07 -9.50 7.15
C GLY A 39 0.68 -9.22 8.52
N MET A 40 1.87 -8.61 8.57
CA MET A 40 2.55 -8.32 9.83
C MET A 40 1.99 -7.06 10.52
N GLN A 41 1.47 -6.11 9.76
CA GLN A 41 1.06 -4.79 10.28
C GLN A 41 -0.46 -4.64 10.45
N ALA A 42 -1.25 -5.25 9.56
CA ALA A 42 -2.70 -5.10 9.53
C ALA A 42 -3.45 -6.44 9.64
N GLY A 43 -2.71 -7.52 9.90
CA GLY A 43 -3.24 -8.86 10.00
C GLY A 43 -2.75 -9.59 11.25
N PHE A 44 -3.50 -10.60 11.64
CA PHE A 44 -3.12 -11.54 12.67
C PHE A 44 -3.50 -12.95 12.24
N LYS A 45 -2.66 -13.91 12.63
CA LYS A 45 -2.81 -15.30 12.22
C LYS A 45 -3.65 -16.04 13.26
N ILE A 46 -4.81 -16.56 12.86
CA ILE A 46 -5.63 -17.45 13.68
C ILE A 46 -5.52 -18.86 13.11
N GLY A 47 -4.80 -19.74 13.82
CA GLY A 47 -4.52 -21.09 13.35
C GLY A 47 -3.74 -21.09 12.03
N LYS A 48 -4.39 -21.52 10.94
CA LYS A 48 -3.81 -21.56 9.59
C LYS A 48 -4.25 -20.40 8.68
N GLU A 49 -5.17 -19.56 9.13
CA GLU A 49 -5.74 -18.49 8.33
C GLU A 49 -5.26 -17.11 8.80
N TRP A 50 -5.15 -16.19 7.85
CA TRP A 50 -4.93 -14.78 8.14
C TRP A 50 -6.27 -14.06 8.30
N ARG A 51 -6.33 -13.21 9.32
CA ARG A 51 -7.44 -12.35 9.63
C ARG A 51 -6.97 -10.90 9.62
N PHE A 52 -7.76 -10.01 9.06
CA PHE A 52 -7.37 -8.61 8.84
C PHE A 52 -8.43 -7.68 9.36
N MET A 53 -8.02 -6.67 10.14
CA MET A 53 -8.95 -5.61 10.54
C MET A 53 -9.08 -4.60 9.39
N PRO A 54 -10.31 -4.30 8.94
CA PRO A 54 -10.55 -3.35 7.85
C PRO A 54 -9.87 -1.99 8.08
N LEU A 55 -9.94 -1.47 9.31
CA LEU A 55 -9.35 -0.19 9.69
C LEU A 55 -7.82 -0.21 9.55
N ASP A 56 -7.16 -1.21 10.12
CA ASP A 56 -5.69 -1.35 10.07
C ASP A 56 -5.20 -1.53 8.63
N VAL A 57 -5.96 -2.25 7.79
CA VAL A 57 -5.61 -2.40 6.37
C VAL A 57 -5.68 -1.06 5.64
N ILE A 58 -6.71 -0.24 5.91
CA ILE A 58 -6.82 1.09 5.31
C ILE A 58 -5.67 1.99 5.77
N GLU A 59 -5.32 1.96 7.06
CA GLU A 59 -4.17 2.72 7.58
C GLU A 59 -2.86 2.29 6.92
N TRP A 60 -2.63 0.98 6.81
CA TRP A 60 -1.47 0.43 6.11
C TRP A 60 -1.39 0.89 4.65
N LEU A 61 -2.51 0.89 3.93
CA LEU A 61 -2.58 1.36 2.55
C LEU A 61 -2.26 2.86 2.43
N LYS A 62 -2.75 3.68 3.36
CA LYS A 62 -2.41 5.11 3.42
C LYS A 62 -0.93 5.32 3.67
N ASP A 63 -0.34 4.57 4.60
CA ASP A 63 1.09 4.65 4.92
C ASP A 63 1.96 4.18 3.77
N ARG A 64 1.59 3.11 3.09
CA ARG A 64 2.23 2.64 1.87
C ARG A 64 2.21 3.72 0.79
N HIS A 65 1.07 4.37 0.57
CA HIS A 65 0.96 5.47 -0.38
C HIS A 65 1.87 6.64 0.00
N ARG A 66 1.94 7.00 1.29
CA ARG A 66 2.85 8.05 1.79
C ARG A 66 4.32 7.69 1.60
N LYS A 67 4.72 6.45 1.87
CA LYS A 67 6.10 5.96 1.64
C LYS A 67 6.47 6.06 0.16
N ASN A 68 5.60 5.56 -0.72
CA ASN A 68 5.80 5.65 -2.17
C ASN A 68 5.86 7.10 -2.67
N TYR A 69 5.07 7.99 -2.06
CA TYR A 69 5.07 9.41 -2.40
C TYR A 69 6.35 10.13 -1.94
N LYS A 70 6.83 9.88 -0.72
CA LYS A 70 8.11 10.43 -0.22
C LYS A 70 9.30 9.96 -1.04
N VAL A 71 9.30 8.70 -1.50
CA VAL A 71 10.33 8.18 -2.41
C VAL A 71 10.32 8.95 -3.73
N LYS A 72 9.15 9.25 -4.30
CA LYS A 72 9.06 10.05 -5.54
C LYS A 72 9.50 11.50 -5.36
N GLN A 73 9.26 12.13 -4.21
CA GLN A 73 9.67 13.52 -3.97
C GLN A 73 11.18 13.68 -3.66
N ASN A 74 11.80 12.66 -3.05
CA ASN A 74 13.22 12.72 -2.71
C ASN A 74 14.17 12.26 -3.82
N ILE A 75 13.64 11.69 -4.91
CA ILE A 75 14.46 11.32 -6.08
C ILE A 75 14.39 12.48 -7.07
N LEU A 76 15.36 13.39 -6.98
CA LEU A 76 15.59 14.35 -8.05
C LEU A 76 15.98 13.56 -9.31
N SER A 77 15.28 13.77 -10.42
CA SER A 77 15.61 13.05 -11.65
C SER A 77 17.01 13.44 -12.14
N HIS A 78 17.65 12.54 -12.89
CA HIS A 78 18.96 12.82 -13.49
C HIS A 78 18.98 14.14 -14.27
N ASN A 79 17.87 14.47 -14.95
CA ASN A 79 17.72 15.71 -15.72
C ASN A 79 17.63 16.95 -14.82
N GLU A 80 16.97 16.86 -13.67
CA GLU A 80 16.90 17.98 -12.72
C GLU A 80 18.27 18.24 -12.07
N LEU A 81 19.04 17.19 -11.76
CA LEU A 81 20.41 17.33 -11.27
C LEU A 81 21.31 18.03 -12.29
N GLN A 82 21.24 17.63 -13.56
CA GLN A 82 21.96 18.25 -14.66
C GLN A 82 21.58 19.74 -14.83
N ASN A 83 20.30 20.06 -14.70
CA ASN A 83 19.81 21.43 -14.81
C ASN A 83 20.25 22.31 -13.64
N ILE A 84 20.24 21.79 -12.41
CA ILE A 84 20.78 22.52 -11.24
C ILE A 84 22.28 22.75 -11.40
N ALA A 85 23.04 21.74 -11.80
CA ALA A 85 24.49 21.85 -12.01
C ALA A 85 24.83 22.90 -13.07
N ARG A 86 24.12 22.91 -14.22
CA ARG A 86 24.30 23.92 -15.26
C ARG A 86 23.99 25.34 -14.78
N ARG A 87 22.94 25.51 -13.97
CA ARG A 87 22.57 26.81 -13.39
C ARG A 87 23.62 27.30 -12.40
N ALA A 88 24.14 26.42 -11.56
CA ALA A 88 25.19 26.74 -10.59
C ALA A 88 26.49 27.18 -11.28
N LEU A 89 26.89 26.51 -12.37
CA LEU A 89 28.08 26.88 -13.15
C LEU A 89 27.91 28.23 -13.87
N LYS A 90 26.69 28.56 -14.32
CA LYS A 90 26.38 29.83 -14.99
C LYS A 90 26.34 31.01 -14.02
N ALA A 91 26.02 30.78 -12.75
CA ALA A 91 25.97 31.82 -11.72
C ALA A 91 27.35 32.23 -11.17
N GLN A 92 28.40 31.46 -11.47
CA GLN A 92 29.80 31.75 -11.05
C GLN A 92 30.62 32.49 -12.13
N LYS A 93 30.01 32.87 -13.25
CA LYS A 93 30.60 33.69 -14.32
C LYS A 93 29.96 35.07 -14.33
#